data_AF-A0A4Y2TUZ7-F1
#
_entry.id   AF-A0A4Y2TUZ7-F1
#
_cell.length_a   1.000
_cell.length_b   1.000
_cell.length_c   1.000
_cell.angle_alpha   90.00
_cell.angle_beta   90.00
_cell.angle_gamma   90.00
#
_symmetry.space_group_name_H-M   'P 1'
#
loop_
_entity.id
_entity.type
_entity.pdbx_description
1 polymer ?
#
loop_
_entity_poly.entity_id
_entity_poly.type
_entity_poly.pdbx_seq_one_letter_code
_entity_poly.pdbx_strand_id
1 'polypeptide(L)'
;DIKSTRDVLQKWNDYYINNNFGIGIQCDKCKKWRQVFQYQDTSEVPEVWICSMWRIDEIRRGSCRLPSDLKESDFAEALYSPGSLVWAKMDGYPWWAGMIEDCPDVQHFFMPYADSEHVC
;
A
#
# COMPACT_ATOMS: atom_id res chain seq x y z
N ASP A 1 1.62 6.72 33.01
CA ASP A 1 2.12 7.73 32.06
C ASP A 1 1.24 7.81 30.83
N ILE A 2 0.53 8.92 30.66
CA ILE A 2 -0.25 9.23 29.45
C ILE A 2 0.75 9.74 28.41
N LYS A 3 0.91 9.02 27.30
CA LYS A 3 1.75 9.48 26.18
C LYS A 3 1.15 10.75 25.60
N SER A 4 1.98 11.76 25.36
CA SER A 4 1.54 12.98 24.68
C SER A 4 1.15 12.64 23.24
N THR A 5 0.18 13.36 22.67
CA THR A 5 -0.17 13.27 21.24
C THR A 5 1.07 13.39 20.34
N ARG A 6 2.05 14.21 20.75
CA ARG A 6 3.33 14.36 20.05
C ARG A 6 4.12 13.04 20.00
N ASP A 7 4.14 12.28 21.10
CA ASP A 7 4.89 11.03 21.18
C ASP A 7 4.27 9.94 20.30
N VAL A 8 2.94 9.95 20.20
CA VAL A 8 2.19 9.04 19.32
C VAL A 8 2.46 9.37 17.85
N LEU A 9 2.38 10.65 17.46
CA LEU A 9 2.65 11.09 16.09
C LEU A 9 4.11 10.82 15.69
N GLN A 10 5.06 11.08 16.58
CA GLN A 10 6.48 10.83 16.30
C GLN A 10 6.72 9.34 16.04
N LYS A 11 6.12 8.46 16.84
CA LYS A 11 6.22 7.01 16.64
C LYS A 11 5.72 6.59 15.25
N TRP A 12 4.59 7.14 14.79
CA TRP A 12 4.06 6.82 13.47
C TRP A 12 4.91 7.38 12.35
N ASN A 13 5.40 8.62 12.48
CA ASN A 13 6.35 9.18 11.52
C ASN A 13 7.61 8.31 11.42
N ASP A 14 8.19 7.90 12.55
CA ASP A 14 9.35 7.01 12.55
C ASP A 14 9.01 5.65 11.93
N TYR A 15 7.80 5.14 12.13
CA TYR A 15 7.34 3.91 11.50
C TYR A 15 7.28 4.04 9.97
N TYR A 16 6.63 5.07 9.42
CA TYR A 16 6.53 5.27 7.97
C TYR A 16 7.87 5.64 7.32
N ILE A 17 8.73 6.39 8.01
CA ILE A 17 10.06 6.76 7.49
C ILE A 17 10.99 5.55 7.41
N ASN A 18 10.93 4.65 8.40
CA ASN A 18 11.87 3.54 8.49
C ASN A 18 11.38 2.25 7.82
N ASN A 19 10.09 2.14 7.48
CA ASN A 19 9.54 0.96 6.82
C ASN A 19 9.18 1.28 5.37
N ASN A 20 9.83 0.59 4.43
CA ASN A 20 9.38 0.56 3.05
C ASN A 20 8.43 -0.63 2.87
N PHE A 21 7.13 -0.37 2.76
CA PHE A 21 6.10 -1.41 2.67
C PHE A 21 6.13 -2.15 1.33
N GLY A 22 6.68 -1.53 0.28
CA GLY A 22 6.68 -2.07 -1.07
C GLY A 22 5.28 -2.23 -1.67
N ILE A 23 5.21 -2.48 -2.96
CA ILE A 23 3.97 -2.69 -3.71
C ILE A 23 3.89 -4.14 -4.14
N GLY A 24 2.74 -4.78 -3.89
CA GLY A 24 2.40 -6.09 -4.43
C GLY A 24 1.97 -5.99 -5.88
N ILE A 25 2.68 -6.64 -6.79
CA ILE A 25 2.35 -6.67 -8.22
C ILE A 25 2.21 -8.12 -8.68
N GLN A 26 1.11 -8.43 -9.36
CA GLN A 26 0.92 -9.70 -10.03
C GLN A 26 1.58 -9.68 -11.41
N CYS A 27 2.40 -10.68 -11.71
CA CYS A 27 3.01 -10.82 -13.03
C CYS A 27 1.99 -11.27 -14.08
N ASP A 28 1.82 -10.50 -15.17
CA ASP A 28 0.87 -10.81 -16.24
C ASP A 28 1.12 -12.16 -16.92
N LYS A 29 2.39 -12.59 -16.99
CA LYS A 29 2.80 -13.82 -17.68
C LYS A 29 2.65 -15.08 -16.84
N CYS A 30 3.09 -15.05 -15.59
CA CYS A 30 3.17 -16.26 -14.74
C CYS A 30 2.23 -16.23 -13.54
N LYS A 31 1.48 -15.14 -13.37
CA LYS A 31 0.47 -14.92 -12.32
C LYS A 31 1.00 -15.03 -10.89
N LYS A 32 2.32 -15.05 -10.69
CA LYS A 32 2.96 -14.97 -9.36
C LYS A 32 2.97 -13.52 -8.89
N TRP A 33 2.71 -13.33 -7.60
CA TRP A 33 2.84 -12.06 -6.91
C TRP A 33 4.30 -11.77 -6.54
N ARG A 34 4.68 -10.49 -6.61
CA ARG A 34 5.99 -9.96 -6.24
C ARG A 34 5.80 -8.71 -5.39
N GLN A 35 6.49 -8.64 -4.27
CA GLN A 35 6.69 -7.38 -3.55
C GLN A 35 7.85 -6.63 -4.21
N VAL A 36 7.60 -5.39 -4.64
CA VAL A 36 8.59 -4.55 -5.32
C VAL A 36 8.75 -3.22 -4.60
N PHE A 37 9.96 -2.67 -4.63
CA PHE A 37 10.29 -1.41 -3.93
C PHE A 37 10.71 -0.29 -4.89
N GLN A 38 10.59 -0.56 -6.19
CA GLN A 38 11.01 0.32 -7.28
C GLN A 38 9.93 1.31 -7.73
N TYR A 39 8.73 1.21 -7.15
CA TYR A 39 7.58 2.09 -7.39
C TYR A 39 7.09 2.58 -6.04
N GLN A 40 6.68 3.84 -5.97
CA GLN A 40 6.11 4.46 -4.77
C GLN A 40 4.59 4.42 -4.78
N ASP A 41 3.98 4.43 -5.97
CA ASP A 41 2.53 4.46 -6.16
C ASP A 41 2.10 3.48 -7.26
N THR A 42 0.86 2.98 -7.17
CA THR A 42 0.31 2.01 -8.13
C THR A 42 0.16 2.62 -9.52
N SER A 43 0.02 3.94 -9.64
CA SER A 43 -0.03 4.65 -10.92
C SER A 43 1.31 4.68 -11.67
N GLU A 44 2.42 4.43 -10.98
CA GLU A 44 3.75 4.31 -11.60
C GLU A 44 3.98 2.92 -12.22
N VAL A 45 3.16 1.94 -11.82
CA VAL A 45 3.25 0.58 -12.33
C VAL A 45 2.72 0.54 -13.76
N PRO A 46 3.51 0.04 -14.73
CA PRO A 46 3.03 -0.14 -16.10
C PRO A 46 1.79 -1.03 -16.16
N GLU A 47 0.86 -0.71 -17.06
CA GLU A 47 -0.38 -1.47 -17.28
C GLU A 47 -0.13 -2.97 -17.52
N VAL A 48 0.99 -3.30 -18.19
CA VAL A 48 1.49 -4.68 -18.31
C VAL A 48 2.81 -4.81 -17.58
N TRP A 49 2.83 -5.67 -16.56
CA TRP A 49 4.01 -5.90 -15.73
C TRP A 49 4.40 -7.39 -15.70
N ILE A 50 5.69 -7.66 -15.95
CA ILE A 50 6.24 -9.03 -15.93
C ILE A 50 7.47 -9.12 -15.05
N CYS A 51 7.76 -10.32 -14.52
CA CYS A 51 8.85 -10.52 -13.55
C CYS A 51 10.23 -10.04 -14.01
N SER A 52 10.52 -9.93 -15.31
CA SER A 52 11.81 -9.38 -15.79
C SER A 52 11.97 -7.87 -15.51
N MET A 53 10.88 -7.18 -15.21
CA MET A 53 10.87 -5.77 -14.83
C MET A 53 11.17 -5.57 -13.34
N TRP A 54 11.02 -6.62 -12.52
CA TRP A 54 11.35 -6.61 -11.09
C TRP A 54 12.85 -6.35 -10.89
N ARG A 55 13.18 -5.30 -10.14
CA ARG A 55 14.53 -5.00 -9.65
C ARG A 55 14.66 -5.61 -8.26
N ILE A 56 15.40 -6.71 -8.15
CA ILE A 56 15.66 -7.35 -6.85
C ILE A 56 16.70 -6.51 -6.09
N ASP A 57 17.71 -6.03 -6.82
CA ASP A 57 18.70 -5.06 -6.37
C ASP A 57 19.24 -4.29 -7.59
N GLU A 58 20.33 -3.55 -7.43
CA GLU A 58 20.94 -2.74 -8.48
C GLU A 58 21.39 -3.56 -9.71
N ILE A 59 21.71 -4.84 -9.53
CA ILE A 59 22.32 -5.70 -10.56
C ILE A 59 21.33 -6.77 -11.03
N ARG A 60 20.54 -7.34 -10.13
CA ARG A 60 19.70 -8.52 -10.40
C ARG A 60 18.27 -8.14 -10.80
N ARG A 61 17.81 -8.83 -11.84
CA ARG A 61 16.42 -8.79 -12.31
C ARG A 61 15.67 -10.05 -11.95
N GLY A 62 14.38 -9.90 -11.71
CA GLY A 62 13.48 -11.02 -11.47
C GLY A 62 13.24 -11.89 -12.70
N SER A 63 12.65 -13.06 -12.48
CA SER A 63 12.19 -13.92 -13.56
C SER A 63 10.97 -14.74 -13.14
N CYS A 64 10.22 -15.23 -14.14
CA CYS A 64 9.05 -16.09 -13.89
C CYS A 64 9.42 -17.46 -13.28
N ARG A 65 10.71 -17.84 -13.35
CA ARG A 65 11.24 -19.10 -12.82
C ARG A 65 11.49 -19.04 -11.31
N LEU A 66 11.64 -17.84 -10.75
CA LEU A 66 11.78 -17.69 -9.30
C LEU A 66 10.48 -18.12 -8.61
N PRO A 67 10.53 -18.91 -7.53
CA PRO A 67 9.34 -19.26 -6.76
C PRO A 67 8.73 -18.01 -6.09
N SER A 68 7.46 -18.09 -5.71
CA SER A 68 6.79 -17.09 -4.87
C SER A 68 5.72 -17.80 -4.07
N ASP A 69 5.70 -17.56 -2.76
CA ASP A 69 4.63 -18.04 -1.88
C ASP A 69 3.61 -16.92 -1.56
N LEU A 70 3.86 -15.72 -2.09
CA LEU A 70 3.02 -14.54 -1.94
C LEU A 70 1.70 -14.71 -2.69
N LYS A 71 0.62 -14.22 -2.07
CA LYS A 71 -0.75 -14.23 -2.55
C LYS A 71 -1.30 -12.80 -2.54
N GLU A 72 -2.41 -12.63 -3.25
CA GLU A 72 -3.15 -11.36 -3.28
C GLU A 72 -3.53 -10.89 -1.88
N SER A 73 -3.97 -11.81 -1.01
CA SER A 73 -4.35 -11.53 0.38
C SER A 73 -3.20 -11.01 1.26
N ASP A 74 -1.95 -11.14 0.81
CA ASP A 74 -0.79 -10.62 1.54
C ASP A 74 -0.59 -9.12 1.30
N PHE A 75 -1.36 -8.53 0.39
CA PHE A 75 -1.31 -7.11 0.04
C PHE A 75 -2.65 -6.45 0.30
N ALA A 76 -2.60 -5.22 0.80
CA ALA A 76 -3.78 -4.39 0.87
C ALA A 76 -4.21 -4.00 -0.55
N GLU A 77 -5.45 -4.30 -0.90
CA GLU A 77 -6.05 -3.74 -2.11
C GLU A 77 -6.25 -2.25 -1.82
N ALA A 78 -5.37 -1.41 -2.38
CA ALA A 78 -5.41 0.01 -2.17
C ALA A 78 -5.20 0.72 -3.52
N LEU A 79 -6.22 1.44 -3.96
CA LEU A 79 -6.11 2.33 -5.12
C LEU A 79 -5.19 3.54 -4.81
N TYR A 80 -5.04 3.87 -3.53
CA TYR A 80 -4.30 5.02 -3.04
C TYR A 80 -3.49 4.64 -1.81
N SER A 81 -2.23 5.07 -1.76
CA SER A 81 -1.35 4.89 -0.60
C SER A 81 -1.66 5.94 0.49
N PRO A 82 -1.33 5.67 1.76
CA PRO A 82 -1.34 6.68 2.81
C PRO A 82 -0.51 7.91 2.41
N GLY A 83 -1.06 9.09 2.69
CA GLY A 83 -0.52 10.37 2.24
C GLY A 83 -1.01 10.82 0.87
N SER A 84 -1.67 9.96 0.08
CA SER A 84 -2.27 10.39 -1.20
C SER A 84 -3.41 11.37 -0.97
N LEU A 85 -3.40 12.46 -1.73
CA LEU A 85 -4.49 13.44 -1.75
C LEU A 85 -5.57 13.00 -2.72
N VAL A 86 -6.81 12.93 -2.23
CA VAL A 86 -7.97 12.46 -2.98
C VAL A 86 -9.11 13.46 -2.89
N TRP A 87 -10.05 13.37 -3.83
CA TRP A 87 -11.35 14.01 -3.68
C TRP A 87 -12.31 13.03 -3.02
N ALA A 88 -12.82 13.38 -1.85
CA ALA A 88 -13.81 12.59 -1.13
C ALA A 88 -15.23 13.07 -1.46
N LYS A 89 -16.18 12.14 -1.44
CA LYS A 89 -17.60 12.40 -1.69
C LYS A 89 -18.47 11.62 -0.72
N MET A 90 -19.42 12.31 -0.10
CA MET A 90 -20.53 11.73 0.65
C MET A 90 -21.86 12.25 0.14
N ASP A 91 -22.91 11.45 0.20
CA ASP A 91 -24.25 11.87 -0.17
C ASP A 91 -24.69 13.09 0.63
N GLY A 92 -25.34 14.05 -0.05
CA GLY A 92 -25.75 15.33 0.56
C GLY A 92 -24.65 16.39 0.67
N TYR A 93 -23.38 16.06 0.40
CA TYR A 93 -22.26 17.00 0.48
C TYR A 93 -21.52 17.14 -0.88
N PRO A 94 -20.89 18.29 -1.16
CA PRO A 94 -20.07 18.50 -2.36
C PRO A 94 -18.80 17.62 -2.32
N TRP A 95 -17.96 17.69 -3.34
CA TRP A 95 -16.63 17.08 -3.27
C TRP A 95 -15.69 17.92 -2.39
N TRP A 96 -14.84 17.29 -1.59
CA TRP A 96 -13.80 17.97 -0.80
C TRP A 96 -12.46 17.24 -0.86
N ALA A 97 -11.37 17.99 -0.69
CA ALA A 97 -10.04 17.40 -0.62
C ALA A 97 -9.88 16.62 0.70
N GLY A 98 -9.32 15.42 0.61
CA GLY A 98 -8.97 14.56 1.74
C GLY A 98 -7.61 13.91 1.52
N MET A 99 -7.09 13.29 2.57
CA MET A 99 -5.84 12.52 2.53
C MET A 99 -6.12 11.11 3.02
N ILE A 100 -5.54 10.11 2.37
CA ILE A 100 -5.61 8.73 2.82
C ILE A 100 -4.70 8.56 4.04
N GLU A 101 -5.22 8.01 5.13
CA GLU A 101 -4.44 7.62 6.31
C GLU A 101 -4.76 6.18 6.68
N ASP A 102 -3.77 5.47 7.24
CA ASP A 102 -4.00 4.15 7.82
C ASP A 102 -4.75 4.26 9.14
N CYS A 103 -5.59 3.26 9.42
CA CYS A 103 -6.28 3.15 10.71
C CYS A 103 -5.26 3.10 11.88
N PRO A 104 -5.25 4.10 12.77
CA PRO A 104 -4.30 4.17 13.88
C PRO A 104 -4.55 3.11 14.96
N ASP A 105 -5.76 2.55 15.03
CA ASP A 105 -6.17 1.62 16.10
C ASP A 105 -5.79 0.17 15.81
N VAL A 106 -5.72 -0.23 14.53
CA VAL A 106 -5.53 -1.63 14.13
C VAL A 106 -4.19 -1.94 13.48
N GLN A 107 -3.33 -0.95 13.14
CA GLN A 107 -2.04 -1.19 12.45
C GLN A 107 -2.18 -2.00 11.14
N HIS A 108 -3.36 -1.99 10.53
CA HIS A 108 -3.67 -2.71 9.30
C HIS A 108 -4.31 -1.74 8.30
N PHE A 109 -3.88 -1.80 7.05
CA PHE A 109 -4.51 -1.13 5.91
C PHE A 109 -5.90 -1.75 5.69
N PHE A 110 -6.98 -1.00 5.89
CA PHE A 110 -8.34 -1.43 5.56
C PHE A 110 -8.88 -0.61 4.39
N MET A 111 -9.41 -1.27 3.38
CA MET A 111 -10.35 -0.65 2.44
C MET A 111 -11.73 -0.63 3.12
N PRO A 112 -12.50 0.47 3.07
CA PRO A 112 -13.84 0.51 3.63
C PRO A 112 -14.80 -0.29 2.74
N TYR A 113 -14.78 -1.62 2.84
CA TYR A 113 -15.95 -2.40 2.46
C TYR A 113 -16.98 -2.28 3.58
N ALA A 114 -18.19 -1.91 3.20
CA ALA A 114 -19.24 -1.32 4.04
C ALA A 114 -19.80 -2.17 5.19
N ASP A 115 -19.21 -3.31 5.56
CA ASP A 115 -19.81 -4.30 6.46
C ASP A 115 -18.88 -4.83 7.58
N SER A 116 -17.98 -4.02 8.12
CA SER A 116 -17.30 -4.35 9.38
C SER A 116 -17.55 -3.28 10.43
N GLU A 117 -18.09 -3.68 11.59
CA GLU A 117 -18.41 -2.87 12.79
C GLU A 117 -17.22 -2.11 13.41
N HIS A 118 -16.07 -2.10 12.74
CA HIS A 118 -14.89 -1.34 13.12
C HIS A 118 -14.54 -0.43 11.95
N VAL A 119 -15.31 0.65 11.86
CA VAL A 119 -15.05 1.78 10.97
C VAL A 119 -14.02 2.67 11.65
N CYS A 120 -12.85 2.80 11.04
CA CYS A 120 -12.33 4.14 10.79
C CYS A 120 -13.02 4.61 9.50
#